data_AF-A0A0M9EC12-F1
#
_entry.id   AF-A0A0M9EC12-F1
#
_cell.length_a   1.000
_cell.length_b   1.000
_cell.length_c   1.000
_cell.angle_alpha   90.00
_cell.angle_beta   90.00
_cell.angle_gamma   90.00
#
_symmetry.space_group_name_H-M   'P 1'
#
loop_
_entity.id
_entity.type
_entity.pdbx_description
1 polymer ?
#
loop_
_entity_poly.entity_id
_entity_poly.type
_entity_poly.pdbx_seq_one_letter_code
_entity_poly.pdbx_strand_id
1 'polypeptide(L)'
;MLLKELFNKRMQFYVNKKGGADMHLYLGPKETEQINSTFHIGNFQYKFILESTIDNRFIFNEELLEYQDQVIESRSGHDESILMSSSDERVQKFFHFISKWTHYHFHDTCEKALIRRQHSIRDYENLRSDGRNLAAFLFHLKNSDKDRYDLIRDTTQIVAPFFNDFVLRPKLQSNGDEMIELE
;
A
#
# COMPACT_ATOMS: atom_id res chain seq x y z
N MET A 1 2.69 2.52 2.49
CA MET A 1 3.97 1.79 2.57
C MET A 1 4.23 1.21 3.98
N LEU A 2 4.38 2.02 5.05
CA LEU A 2 4.66 1.49 6.40
C LEU A 2 3.60 0.49 6.91
N LEU A 3 2.31 0.85 6.82
CA LEU A 3 1.20 -0.01 7.28
C LEU A 3 1.16 -1.38 6.58
N LYS A 4 1.51 -1.42 5.29
CA LYS A 4 1.61 -2.69 4.53
C LYS A 4 2.73 -3.56 5.10
N GLU A 5 3.87 -2.96 5.41
CA GLU A 5 5.02 -3.71 5.95
C GLU A 5 4.76 -4.17 7.39
N LEU A 6 4.02 -3.37 8.18
CA LEU A 6 3.49 -3.76 9.49
C LEU A 6 2.64 -5.03 9.41
N PHE A 7 1.65 -5.05 8.51
CA PHE A 7 0.81 -6.23 8.28
C PHE A 7 1.50 -7.40 7.56
N ASN A 8 2.79 -7.27 7.22
CA ASN A 8 3.59 -8.36 6.67
C ASN A 8 4.72 -8.80 7.61
N LYS A 9 4.75 -8.30 8.86
CA LYS A 9 5.85 -8.52 9.82
C LYS A 9 7.23 -8.15 9.27
N ARG A 10 7.29 -7.03 8.54
CA ARG A 10 8.50 -6.49 7.91
C ARG A 10 8.71 -5.02 8.25
N MET A 11 8.06 -4.52 9.30
CA MET A 11 8.14 -3.12 9.70
C MET A 11 9.59 -2.73 10.01
N GLN A 12 10.29 -3.51 10.81
CA GLN A 12 11.68 -3.25 11.20
C GLN A 12 12.59 -3.18 9.97
N PHE A 13 12.44 -4.13 9.04
CA PHE A 13 13.20 -4.13 7.79
C PHE A 13 12.95 -2.85 6.98
N TYR A 14 11.68 -2.46 6.83
CA TYR A 14 11.29 -1.29 6.06
C TYR A 14 11.82 0.01 6.70
N VAL A 15 11.61 0.18 8.00
CA VAL A 15 12.02 1.36 8.78
C VAL A 15 13.54 1.51 8.73
N ASN A 16 14.29 0.44 9.00
CA ASN A 16 15.75 0.46 8.93
C ASN A 16 16.27 0.79 7.53
N LYS A 17 15.60 0.31 6.47
CA LYS A 17 15.96 0.66 5.08
C LYS A 17 15.68 2.14 4.74
N LYS A 18 14.78 2.80 5.48
CA LYS A 18 14.35 4.18 5.26
C LYS A 18 15.03 5.22 6.16
N GLY A 19 16.04 4.81 6.94
CA GLY A 19 16.81 5.70 7.81
C GLY A 19 16.38 5.69 9.27
N GLY A 20 15.57 4.71 9.67
CA GLY A 20 15.11 4.52 11.05
C GLY A 20 13.76 5.18 11.35
N ALA A 21 13.31 5.04 12.59
CA ALA A 21 12.01 5.52 13.06
C ALA A 21 11.85 7.04 12.94
N ASP A 22 12.90 7.80 13.22
CA ASP A 22 12.88 9.27 13.23
C ASP A 22 12.43 9.85 11.88
N MET A 23 12.79 9.19 10.76
CA MET A 23 12.41 9.61 9.40
C MET A 23 10.91 9.49 9.11
N HIS A 24 10.17 8.78 9.97
CA HIS A 24 8.73 8.59 9.87
C HIS A 24 7.93 9.49 10.83
N LEU A 25 8.62 10.24 11.69
CA LEU A 25 8.02 11.15 12.67
C LEU A 25 8.04 12.58 12.13
N TYR A 26 6.94 13.31 12.31
CA TYR A 26 6.85 14.69 11.84
C TYR A 26 7.82 15.57 12.64
N LEU A 27 8.76 16.20 11.94
CA LEU A 27 9.85 16.99 12.51
C LEU A 27 10.73 16.20 13.52
N GLY A 28 10.74 14.87 13.42
CA GLY A 28 11.55 13.97 14.24
C GLY A 28 11.00 13.71 15.65
N PRO A 29 11.72 12.93 16.46
CA PRO A 29 11.23 12.38 17.73
C PRO A 29 11.01 13.44 18.83
N LYS A 30 11.62 14.62 18.72
CA LYS A 30 11.41 15.72 19.69
C LYS A 30 10.04 16.36 19.58
N GLU A 31 9.49 16.38 18.36
CA GLU A 31 8.19 17.00 18.07
C GLU A 31 7.08 15.95 18.02
N THR A 32 7.39 14.74 17.52
CA THR A 32 6.46 13.63 17.44
C THR A 32 7.11 12.38 18.01
N GLU A 33 6.73 11.96 19.21
CA GLU A 33 7.34 10.82 19.90
C GLU A 33 6.76 9.46 19.46
N GLN A 34 5.51 9.46 18.99
CA GLN A 34 4.76 8.24 18.69
C GLN A 34 3.82 8.38 17.49
N ILE A 35 3.50 7.24 16.87
CA ILE A 35 2.48 7.10 15.83
C ILE A 35 1.32 6.32 16.43
N ASN A 36 0.16 6.99 16.54
CA ASN A 36 -1.07 6.38 17.05
C ASN A 36 -2.03 6.15 15.90
N SER A 37 -2.61 4.96 15.83
CA SER A 37 -3.59 4.64 14.79
C SER A 37 -4.72 3.78 15.31
N THR A 38 -5.90 3.97 14.72
CA THR A 38 -7.11 3.19 15.02
C THR A 38 -7.84 2.92 13.70
N PHE A 39 -8.09 1.64 13.44
CA PHE A 39 -8.80 1.17 12.25
C PHE A 39 -10.12 0.56 12.67
N HIS A 40 -11.21 1.02 12.06
CA HIS A 40 -12.55 0.47 12.25
C HIS A 40 -12.93 -0.35 11.02
N ILE A 41 -13.18 -1.64 11.21
CA ILE A 41 -13.48 -2.59 10.13
C ILE A 41 -14.66 -3.46 10.53
N GLY A 42 -15.84 -3.06 10.07
CA GLY A 42 -17.08 -3.67 10.53
C GLY A 42 -17.17 -3.56 12.05
N ASN A 43 -17.28 -4.71 12.72
CA ASN A 43 -17.34 -4.79 14.19
C ASN A 43 -15.96 -4.86 14.86
N PHE A 44 -14.88 -4.93 14.09
CA PHE A 44 -13.52 -4.95 14.62
C PHE A 44 -12.96 -3.54 14.75
N GLN A 45 -12.16 -3.34 15.79
CA GLN A 45 -11.36 -2.14 15.97
C GLN A 45 -9.92 -2.53 16.30
N TYR A 46 -8.97 -2.15 15.44
CA TYR A 46 -7.55 -2.43 15.64
C TYR A 46 -6.83 -1.12 15.95
N LYS A 47 -6.17 -1.07 17.11
CA LYS A 47 -5.41 0.08 17.58
C LYS A 47 -3.95 -0.30 17.72
N PHE A 48 -3.07 0.63 17.41
CA PHE A 48 -1.68 0.50 17.80
C PHE A 48 -1.05 1.86 18.09
N ILE A 49 -0.03 1.81 18.93
CA ILE A 49 0.87 2.91 19.26
C ILE A 49 2.28 2.42 18.97
N LEU A 50 2.95 3.07 18.01
CA LEU A 50 4.36 2.86 17.74
C LEU A 50 5.18 3.98 18.37
N GLU A 51 6.21 3.63 19.12
CA GLU A 51 7.09 4.58 19.78
C GLU A 51 8.52 4.42 19.24
N SER A 52 9.22 5.54 19.00
CA SER A 52 10.63 5.50 18.60
C SER A 52 11.53 5.18 19.78
N THR A 53 12.50 4.29 19.57
CA THR A 53 13.52 3.95 20.56
C THR A 53 14.79 4.77 20.37
N ILE A 54 15.66 4.77 21.39
CA ILE A 54 16.97 5.46 21.35
C ILE A 54 17.86 4.94 20.21
N ASP A 55 17.74 3.66 19.85
CA ASP A 55 18.45 3.05 18.73
C ASP A 55 17.72 3.24 17.38
N ASN A 56 16.81 4.21 17.30
CA ASN A 56 16.13 4.66 16.07
C ASN A 56 15.28 3.56 15.39
N ARG A 57 14.63 2.72 16.19
CA ARG A 57 13.64 1.71 15.75
C ARG A 57 12.25 2.08 16.23
N PHE A 58 11.23 1.43 15.68
CA PHE A 58 9.88 1.49 16.24
C PHE A 58 9.61 0.27 17.09
N ILE A 59 8.94 0.44 18.22
CA ILE A 59 8.35 -0.65 19.00
C ILE A 59 6.86 -0.43 19.14
N PHE A 60 6.10 -1.51 19.26
CA PHE A 60 4.70 -1.42 19.67
C PHE A 60 4.65 -1.14 21.17
N ASN A 61 4.37 0.09 21.54
CA ASN A 61 4.00 0.42 22.91
C ASN A 61 2.61 -0.15 23.24
N GLU A 62 1.72 -0.17 22.26
CA GLU A 62 0.43 -0.86 22.35
C GLU A 62 0.05 -1.47 21.00
N GLU A 63 -0.48 -2.69 21.02
CA GLU A 63 -1.15 -3.34 19.91
C GLU A 63 -2.42 -4.02 20.43
N LEU A 64 -3.59 -3.63 19.91
CA LEU A 64 -4.88 -4.00 20.46
C LEU A 64 -5.86 -4.36 19.34
N LEU A 65 -6.59 -5.45 19.50
CA LEU A 65 -7.76 -5.78 18.69
C LEU A 65 -9.00 -5.90 19.58
N GLU A 66 -10.04 -5.19 19.20
CA GLU A 66 -11.37 -5.21 19.81
C GLU A 66 -12.40 -5.76 18.82
N TYR A 67 -13.46 -6.39 19.33
CA TYR A 67 -14.65 -6.75 18.58
C TYR A 67 -15.88 -6.37 19.38
N GLN A 68 -16.75 -5.53 18.82
CA GLN A 68 -17.93 -4.99 19.52
C GLN A 68 -17.58 -4.38 20.88
N ASP A 69 -16.57 -3.50 20.90
CA ASP A 69 -16.05 -2.81 22.08
C ASP A 69 -15.48 -3.72 23.18
N GLN A 70 -15.30 -5.02 22.89
CA GLN A 70 -14.61 -5.95 23.78
C GLN A 70 -13.19 -6.22 23.29
N VAL A 71 -12.22 -6.05 24.17
CA VAL A 71 -10.82 -6.40 23.92
C VAL A 71 -10.72 -7.90 23.67
N ILE A 72 -10.30 -8.29 22.46
CA ILE A 72 -9.96 -9.67 22.12
C ILE A 72 -8.53 -9.95 22.58
N GLU A 73 -7.61 -9.09 22.18
CA GLU A 73 -6.19 -9.27 22.46
C GLU A 73 -5.50 -7.91 22.56
N SER A 74 -4.61 -7.77 23.55
CA SER A 74 -3.77 -6.60 23.80
C SER A 74 -2.35 -7.06 24.09
N ARG A 75 -1.37 -6.43 23.44
CA ARG A 75 0.07 -6.71 23.56
C ARG A 75 0.86 -5.40 23.56
N SER A 76 2.08 -5.46 24.07
CA SER A 76 3.02 -4.33 24.13
C SER A 76 4.46 -4.83 24.20
N GLY A 77 5.41 -3.94 23.93
CA GLY A 77 6.85 -4.17 24.11
C GLY A 77 7.49 -5.08 23.07
N HIS A 78 7.00 -5.08 21.82
CA HIS A 78 7.51 -5.93 20.75
C HIS A 78 7.83 -5.16 19.47
N ASP A 79 8.73 -5.72 18.67
CA ASP A 79 9.29 -5.05 17.48
C ASP A 79 8.44 -5.24 16.20
N GLU A 80 7.63 -6.29 16.14
CA GLU A 80 6.75 -6.62 15.00
C GLU A 80 5.38 -7.05 15.54
N SER A 81 4.33 -6.98 14.71
CA SER A 81 2.98 -7.37 15.14
C SER A 81 2.93 -8.81 15.67
N ILE A 82 2.55 -8.96 16.94
CA ILE A 82 2.38 -10.27 17.58
C ILE A 82 0.98 -10.80 17.30
N LEU A 83 -0.04 -9.92 17.28
CA LEU A 83 -1.43 -10.34 17.06
C LEU A 83 -1.60 -11.08 15.72
N MET A 84 -0.78 -10.77 14.70
CA MET A 84 -0.75 -11.53 13.45
C MET A 84 -0.39 -13.03 13.60
N SER A 85 0.27 -13.43 14.69
CA SER A 85 0.59 -14.83 15.01
C SER A 85 -0.37 -15.44 16.03
N SER A 86 -1.43 -14.72 16.41
CA SER A 86 -2.39 -15.20 17.38
C SER A 86 -3.12 -16.47 16.90
N SER A 87 -3.40 -17.37 17.84
CA SER A 87 -4.22 -18.55 17.59
C SER A 87 -5.73 -18.26 17.71
N ASP A 88 -6.14 -17.05 18.12
CA ASP A 88 -7.56 -16.68 18.20
C ASP A 88 -8.16 -16.52 16.79
N GLU A 89 -9.24 -17.25 16.51
CA GLU A 89 -9.89 -17.26 15.19
C GLU A 89 -10.37 -15.87 14.74
N ARG A 90 -10.80 -15.01 15.66
CA ARG A 90 -11.29 -13.66 15.34
C ARG A 90 -10.12 -12.77 14.92
N VAL A 91 -8.99 -12.90 15.62
CA VAL A 91 -7.74 -12.20 15.25
C VAL A 91 -7.25 -12.67 13.88
N GLN A 92 -7.24 -13.97 13.62
CA GLN A 92 -6.88 -14.51 12.31
C GLN A 92 -7.82 -14.04 11.21
N LYS A 93 -9.13 -14.03 11.46
CA LYS A 93 -10.14 -13.52 10.52
C LYS A 93 -9.92 -12.05 10.19
N PHE A 94 -9.61 -11.23 11.19
CA PHE A 94 -9.29 -9.82 11.02
C PHE A 94 -8.06 -9.63 10.12
N PHE A 95 -6.94 -10.27 10.44
CA PHE A 95 -5.73 -10.15 9.62
C PHE A 95 -5.87 -10.77 8.24
N HIS A 96 -6.66 -11.83 8.08
CA HIS A 96 -7.02 -12.36 6.77
C HIS A 96 -7.77 -11.31 5.92
N PHE A 97 -8.71 -10.57 6.50
CA PHE A 97 -9.40 -9.48 5.79
C PHE A 97 -8.45 -8.34 5.42
N ILE A 98 -7.62 -7.89 6.36
CA ILE A 98 -6.60 -6.85 6.15
C ILE A 98 -5.60 -7.25 5.08
N SER A 99 -5.17 -8.51 5.04
CA SER A 99 -4.17 -8.97 4.05
C SER A 99 -4.63 -8.81 2.59
N LYS A 100 -5.95 -8.72 2.36
CA LYS A 100 -6.53 -8.47 1.03
C LYS A 100 -6.51 -6.99 0.65
N TRP A 101 -6.22 -6.09 1.58
CA TRP A 101 -6.15 -4.67 1.29
C TRP A 101 -4.94 -4.39 0.41
N THR A 102 -5.20 -4.16 -0.87
CA THR A 102 -4.18 -3.66 -1.79
C THR A 102 -4.19 -2.14 -1.72
N HIS A 103 -3.18 -1.58 -1.05
CA HIS A 103 -2.97 -0.14 -1.06
C HIS A 103 -2.27 0.25 -2.37
N TYR A 104 -2.94 1.06 -3.19
CA TYR A 104 -2.39 1.55 -4.45
C TYR A 104 -1.75 2.93 -4.28
N HIS A 105 -0.50 3.07 -4.67
CA HIS A 105 0.27 4.29 -4.58
C HIS A 105 0.31 5.01 -5.93
N PHE A 106 -0.75 5.76 -6.26
CA PHE A 106 -0.80 6.62 -7.46
C PHE A 106 -0.29 8.05 -7.23
N HIS A 107 0.12 8.37 -6.00
CA HIS A 107 0.51 9.73 -5.61
C HIS A 107 2.01 10.04 -5.82
N ASP A 108 2.82 9.08 -6.26
CA ASP A 108 4.22 9.33 -6.59
C ASP A 108 4.32 10.03 -7.95
N THR A 109 4.40 11.36 -7.93
CA THR A 109 4.53 12.21 -9.11
C THR A 109 5.98 12.55 -9.45
N CYS A 110 6.96 11.96 -8.74
CA CYS A 110 8.37 12.20 -8.99
C CYS A 110 8.79 11.76 -10.40
N GLU A 111 9.86 12.34 -10.93
CA GLU A 111 10.42 11.90 -12.22
C GLU A 111 10.83 10.41 -12.23
N LYS A 112 11.17 9.87 -11.06
CA LYS A 112 11.56 8.45 -10.89
C LYS A 112 10.39 7.51 -10.62
N ALA A 113 9.15 8.02 -10.60
CA ALA A 113 7.96 7.23 -10.32
C ALA A 113 7.85 6.03 -11.28
N LEU A 114 7.55 4.85 -10.73
CA LEU A 114 7.55 3.61 -11.50
C LEU A 114 6.44 3.56 -12.55
N ILE A 115 5.36 4.34 -12.35
CA ILE A 115 4.24 4.50 -13.29
C ILE A 115 4.65 5.17 -14.62
N ARG A 116 5.73 5.95 -14.61
CA ARG A 116 6.27 6.64 -15.79
C ARG A 116 7.27 5.79 -16.59
N ARG A 117 7.65 4.61 -16.08
CA ARG A 117 8.63 3.74 -16.74
C ARG A 117 7.94 2.79 -17.70
N GLN A 118 8.72 2.28 -18.65
CA GLN A 118 8.28 1.20 -19.52
C GLN A 118 8.15 -0.11 -18.74
N HIS A 119 7.03 -0.81 -18.96
CA HIS A 119 6.78 -2.16 -18.44
C HIS A 119 6.31 -3.06 -19.57
N SER A 120 6.45 -4.37 -19.37
CA SER A 120 6.00 -5.34 -20.36
C SER A 120 4.49 -5.24 -20.54
N ILE A 121 4.03 -5.29 -21.80
CA ILE A 121 2.59 -5.37 -22.09
C ILE A 121 1.92 -6.60 -21.49
N ARG A 122 2.70 -7.61 -21.08
CA ARG A 122 2.23 -8.86 -20.47
C ARG A 122 1.93 -8.72 -18.98
N ASP A 123 2.37 -7.64 -18.31
CA ASP A 123 2.09 -7.41 -16.88
C ASP A 123 0.71 -6.77 -16.68
N TYR A 124 -0.37 -7.50 -17.00
CA TYR A 124 -1.74 -6.99 -16.91
C TYR A 124 -2.67 -7.81 -16.00
N GLU A 125 -2.24 -8.96 -15.49
CA GLU A 125 -3.12 -9.87 -14.73
C GLU A 125 -3.73 -9.20 -13.49
N ASN A 126 -2.96 -8.33 -12.83
CA ASN A 126 -3.41 -7.53 -11.71
C ASN A 126 -2.72 -6.17 -11.75
N LEU A 127 -3.43 -5.11 -11.33
CA LEU A 127 -2.82 -3.80 -11.12
C LEU A 127 -1.82 -3.90 -9.95
N ARG A 128 -0.58 -3.44 -10.15
CA ARG A 128 0.45 -3.48 -9.11
C ARG A 128 0.19 -2.40 -8.08
N SER A 129 0.54 -2.67 -6.81
CA SER A 129 0.31 -1.74 -5.69
C SER A 129 1.03 -0.40 -5.83
N ASP A 130 2.08 -0.30 -6.65
CA ASP A 130 2.78 0.94 -6.96
C ASP A 130 2.38 1.56 -8.32
N GLY A 131 1.31 1.03 -8.92
CA GLY A 131 0.77 1.52 -10.19
C GLY A 131 1.69 1.34 -11.39
N ARG A 132 2.84 0.66 -11.25
CA ARG A 132 3.89 0.62 -12.28
C ARG A 132 3.37 0.11 -13.63
N ASN A 133 2.48 -0.87 -13.62
CA ASN A 133 1.94 -1.50 -14.81
C ASN A 133 0.63 -0.88 -15.30
N LEU A 134 0.27 0.33 -14.85
CA LEU A 134 -1.00 0.95 -15.21
C LEU A 134 -1.20 1.03 -16.73
N ALA A 135 -0.16 1.38 -17.49
CA ALA A 135 -0.23 1.43 -18.95
C ALA A 135 -0.53 0.05 -19.57
N ALA A 136 0.14 -1.02 -19.11
CA ALA A 136 -0.11 -2.39 -19.59
C ALA A 136 -1.53 -2.87 -19.21
N PHE A 137 -1.97 -2.57 -17.99
CA PHE A 137 -3.29 -2.93 -17.49
C PHE A 137 -4.41 -2.24 -18.28
N LEU A 138 -4.30 -0.92 -18.49
CA LEU A 138 -5.26 -0.15 -19.30
C LEU A 138 -5.24 -0.58 -20.76
N PHE A 139 -4.06 -0.89 -21.31
CA PHE A 139 -3.94 -1.38 -22.68
C PHE A 139 -4.62 -2.75 -22.85
N HIS A 140 -4.46 -3.65 -21.90
CA HIS A 140 -5.18 -4.91 -21.91
C HIS A 140 -6.70 -4.67 -21.86
N LEU A 141 -7.20 -3.87 -20.91
CA LEU A 141 -8.62 -3.53 -20.80
C LEU A 141 -9.16 -2.90 -22.09
N LYS A 142 -8.43 -1.98 -22.71
CA LYS A 142 -8.84 -1.34 -23.98
C LYS A 142 -9.12 -2.37 -25.09
N ASN A 143 -8.41 -3.50 -25.08
CA ASN A 143 -8.53 -4.55 -26.09
C ASN A 143 -9.46 -5.70 -25.69
N SER A 144 -9.55 -6.03 -24.40
CA SER A 144 -10.34 -7.19 -23.91
C SER A 144 -11.67 -6.82 -23.26
N ASP A 145 -11.80 -5.62 -22.71
CA ASP A 145 -12.99 -5.13 -22.00
C ASP A 145 -13.13 -3.61 -22.14
N LYS A 146 -13.66 -3.21 -23.30
CA LYS A 146 -13.76 -1.81 -23.68
C LYS A 146 -14.68 -1.01 -22.75
N ASP A 147 -15.73 -1.63 -22.23
CA ASP A 147 -16.70 -0.97 -21.34
C ASP A 147 -16.05 -0.54 -20.02
N ARG A 148 -15.26 -1.43 -19.40
CA ARG A 148 -14.51 -1.09 -18.18
C ARG A 148 -13.44 -0.03 -18.44
N TYR A 149 -12.76 -0.11 -19.58
CA TYR A 149 -11.81 0.93 -19.98
C TYR A 149 -12.49 2.29 -20.12
N ASP A 150 -13.63 2.35 -20.82
CA ASP A 150 -14.36 3.59 -21.06
C ASP A 150 -14.88 4.19 -19.75
N LEU A 151 -15.35 3.36 -18.82
CA LEU A 151 -15.71 3.82 -17.47
C LEU A 151 -14.54 4.51 -16.74
N ILE A 152 -13.33 3.93 -16.81
CA ILE A 152 -12.12 4.53 -16.19
C ILE A 152 -11.77 5.86 -16.88
N ARG A 153 -11.81 5.90 -18.22
CA ARG A 153 -11.56 7.13 -19.00
C ARG A 153 -12.55 8.22 -18.60
N ASP A 154 -13.85 7.92 -18.62
CA ASP A 154 -14.92 8.90 -18.36
C ASP A 154 -14.86 9.41 -16.92
N THR A 155 -14.58 8.52 -15.95
CA THR A 155 -14.33 8.92 -14.56
C THR A 155 -13.13 9.86 -14.44
N THR A 156 -12.08 9.60 -15.21
CA THR A 156 -10.88 10.47 -15.26
C THR A 156 -11.23 11.84 -15.87
N GLN A 157 -12.09 11.90 -16.89
CA GLN A 157 -12.55 13.16 -17.49
C GLN A 157 -13.36 14.03 -16.51
N ILE A 158 -14.12 13.43 -15.60
CA ILE A 158 -14.86 14.17 -14.56
C ILE A 158 -13.90 14.97 -13.67
N VAL A 159 -12.77 14.36 -13.29
CA VAL A 159 -11.77 15.00 -12.40
C VAL A 159 -10.74 15.85 -13.15
N ALA A 160 -10.50 15.55 -14.44
CA ALA A 160 -9.58 16.27 -15.30
C ALA A 160 -10.22 16.56 -16.68
N PRO A 161 -11.03 17.62 -16.83
CA PRO A 161 -11.78 17.87 -18.07
C PRO A 161 -10.94 18.12 -19.32
N PHE A 162 -9.65 18.44 -19.16
CA PHE A 162 -8.68 18.59 -20.26
C PHE A 162 -8.14 17.24 -20.75
N PHE A 163 -8.32 16.17 -20.00
CA PHE A 163 -7.93 14.82 -20.38
C PHE A 163 -8.93 14.29 -21.41
N ASN A 164 -8.43 13.74 -22.52
CA ASN A 164 -9.27 13.11 -23.54
C ASN A 164 -9.25 11.58 -23.42
N ASP A 165 -8.10 10.95 -23.62
CA ASP A 165 -7.92 9.51 -23.50
C ASP A 165 -6.48 9.18 -23.07
N PHE A 166 -6.25 7.98 -22.56
CA PHE A 166 -4.90 7.48 -22.27
C PHE A 166 -4.16 7.19 -23.58
N VAL A 167 -2.91 7.66 -23.69
CA VAL A 167 -2.04 7.35 -24.82
C VAL A 167 -1.29 6.06 -24.53
N LEU A 168 -1.73 4.97 -25.18
CA LEU A 168 -1.25 3.61 -24.94
C LEU A 168 -0.64 3.05 -26.23
N ARG A 169 0.70 3.11 -26.33
CA ARG A 169 1.45 2.72 -27.53
C ARG A 169 2.54 1.71 -27.20
N PRO A 170 2.30 0.40 -27.40
CA PRO A 170 3.36 -0.60 -27.30
C PRO A 170 4.51 -0.29 -28.26
N LYS A 171 5.74 -0.50 -27.79
CA LYS A 171 6.98 -0.35 -28.55
C LYS A 171 7.72 -1.69 -28.52
N LEU A 172 8.01 -2.24 -29.71
CA LEU A 172 8.81 -3.46 -29.86
C LEU A 172 10.27 -3.15 -29.56
N GLN A 173 10.85 -3.89 -28.63
CA GLN A 173 12.25 -3.79 -28.26
C GLN A 173 13.11 -4.72 -29.12
N SER A 174 14.41 -4.44 -29.20
CA SER A 174 15.36 -5.23 -30.01
C SER A 174 15.46 -6.70 -29.57
N ASN A 175 15.07 -7.03 -28.34
CA ASN A 175 15.06 -8.39 -27.80
C ASN A 175 13.76 -9.17 -28.11
N GLY A 176 12.81 -8.56 -28.84
CA GLY A 176 11.52 -9.17 -29.19
C GLY A 176 10.40 -8.96 -28.17
N ASP A 177 10.66 -8.28 -27.05
CA ASP A 177 9.62 -7.93 -26.08
C ASP A 177 8.87 -6.66 -26.50
N GLU A 178 7.58 -6.62 -26.19
CA GLU A 178 6.76 -5.41 -26.32
C GLU A 178 6.62 -4.72 -24.96
N MET A 179 6.98 -3.44 -24.92
CA MET A 179 6.96 -2.61 -23.73
C MET A 179 6.03 -1.42 -23.93
N ILE A 180 5.42 -0.94 -22.85
CA ILE A 180 4.49 0.19 -22.87
C ILE A 180 4.73 1.11 -21.68
N GLU A 181 4.52 2.40 -21.87
CA GLU A 181 4.55 3.45 -20.85
C GLU A 181 3.31 4.33 -20.96
N LEU A 182 2.98 5.06 -19.90
CA LEU A 182 1.92 6.06 -19.89
C LEU A 182 2.51 7.40 -20.36
N GLU A 183 2.05 7.92 -21.50
CA GLU A 183 2.44 9.23 -22.06
C GLU A 183 1.52 10.36 -21.57
#